data_AF-A0A833HR62-F1
#
_entry.id   AF-A0A833HR62-F1
#
_cell.length_a   1.000
_cell.length_b   1.000
_cell.length_c   1.000
_cell.angle_alpha   90.00
_cell.angle_beta   90.00
_cell.angle_gamma   90.00
#
_symmetry.space_group_name_H-M   'P 1'
#
loop_
_entity.id
_entity.type
_entity.pdbx_description
1 polymer ?
#
loop_
_entity_poly.entity_id
_entity_poly.type
_entity_poly.pdbx_seq_one_letter_code
_entity_poly.pdbx_strand_id
1 'polypeptide(L)' 'MIIMINGPFGVGKTTTAYKLLNSLDNSMIFDPEEVGFMLRNIITKDIRHDDEKKDDSRIGYDRVNKKDL' A
#
# COMPACT_ATOMS: atom_id res chain seq x y z
N MET A 1 -20.25 -8.58 0.98
CA MET A 1 -19.28 -9.64 0.59
C MET A 1 -17.90 -9.01 0.55
N ILE A 2 -16.86 -9.70 1.02
CA ILE A 2 -15.47 -9.22 0.92
C ILE A 2 -14.76 -10.07 -0.14
N ILE A 3 -14.11 -9.42 -1.09
CA ILE A 3 -13.31 -10.09 -2.12
C ILE A 3 -11.86 -9.67 -1.93
N MET A 4 -10.99 -10.63 -1.66
CA MET A 4 -9.55 -10.41 -1.51
C MET A 4 -8.84 -10.82 -2.80
N ILE A 5 -8.09 -9.89 -3.41
CA ILE A 5 -7.30 -10.14 -4.62
C ILE A 5 -5.83 -10.18 -4.24
N ASN A 6 -5.22 -11.37 -4.26
CA ASN A 6 -3.82 -11.59 -3.90
C ASN A 6 -2.97 -11.98 -5.14
N GLY A 7 -1.65 -11.91 -5.00
CA GLY A 7 -0.68 -12.24 -6.04
C GLY A 7 0.62 -11.42 -5.94
N PRO A 8 1.67 -11.78 -6.71
CA PRO A 8 2.96 -11.10 -6.68
C PRO A 8 2.88 -9.64 -7.18
N PHE A 9 3.96 -8.87 -6.95
CA PHE A 9 4.06 -7.48 -7.44
C PHE A 9 3.97 -7.45 -8.98
N GLY A 10 3.24 -6.48 -9.54
CA GLY A 10 3.09 -6.33 -10.99
C GLY A 10 2.14 -7.32 -11.70
N VAL A 11 1.55 -8.30 -11.00
CA VAL A 11 0.64 -9.30 -11.63
C VAL A 11 -0.72 -8.74 -12.07
N GLY A 12 -1.01 -7.45 -11.79
CA GLY A 12 -2.26 -6.80 -12.20
C GLY A 12 -3.42 -6.92 -11.20
N LYS A 13 -3.13 -7.05 -9.89
CA LYS A 13 -4.15 -7.06 -8.82
C LYS A 13 -5.04 -5.82 -8.87
N THR A 14 -4.42 -4.64 -8.88
CA THR A 14 -5.11 -3.34 -8.93
C THR A 14 -6.01 -3.26 -10.15
N THR A 15 -5.49 -3.59 -11.34
CA THR A 15 -6.26 -3.60 -12.59
C THR A 15 -7.47 -4.54 -12.50
N THR A 16 -7.29 -5.73 -11.92
CA THR A 16 -8.38 -6.70 -11.74
C THR A 16 -9.43 -6.18 -10.76
N ALA A 17 -9.01 -5.55 -9.66
CA ALA A 17 -9.91 -4.98 -8.67
C ALA A 17 -10.83 -3.90 -9.28
N TYR A 18 -10.28 -2.97 -10.06
CA TYR A 18 -11.07 -1.93 -10.74
C TYR A 18 -12.03 -2.49 -11.79
N LYS A 19 -11.64 -3.54 -12.53
CA LYS A 19 -12.57 -4.21 -13.46
C LYS A 19 -13.74 -4.86 -12.72
N LEU A 20 -13.46 -5.44 -11.55
CA LEU A 20 -14.48 -6.07 -10.71
C LEU A 20 -15.45 -5.04 -10.11
N LEU A 21 -14.93 -3.88 -9.67
CA LEU A 21 -15.73 -2.76 -9.19
C LEU A 21 -16.78 -2.33 -10.23
N ASN A 22 -16.39 -2.21 -11.50
CA ASN A 22 -17.29 -1.82 -12.59
C ASN A 22 -18.34 -2.89 -12.93
N SER A 23 -18.16 -4.12 -12.46
CA SER A 23 -19.05 -5.25 -12.75
C SER A 23 -20.02 -5.57 -11.60
N LEU A 24 -19.83 -4.96 -10.43
CA LEU A 24 -20.60 -5.24 -9.22
C LEU A 24 -21.24 -3.96 -8.69
N ASP A 25 -22.57 -3.92 -8.66
CA ASP A 25 -23.30 -2.82 -8.04
C ASP A 25 -23.03 -2.77 -6.53
N ASN A 26 -23.03 -1.55 -5.96
CA ASN A 26 -22.80 -1.30 -4.53
C ASN A 26 -21.48 -1.86 -3.99
N SER A 27 -20.42 -1.84 -4.81
CA SER A 27 -19.08 -2.29 -4.42
C SER A 27 -18.13 -1.11 -4.19
N MET A 28 -17.04 -1.35 -3.44
CA MET A 28 -15.99 -0.36 -3.17
C MET A 28 -14.62 -1.02 -3.17
N ILE A 29 -13.58 -0.25 -3.52
CA ILE A 29 -12.18 -0.67 -3.38
C ILE A 29 -11.70 -0.31 -1.97
N PHE A 30 -10.98 -1.24 -1.35
CA PHE A 30 -10.22 -1.01 -0.14
C PHE A 30 -8.75 -1.36 -0.41
N ASP A 31 -7.87 -0.36 -0.30
CA ASP A 31 -6.43 -0.54 -0.47
C ASP A 31 -5.74 -0.55 0.91
N PRO A 32 -5.24 -1.71 1.38
CA PRO A 32 -4.53 -1.79 2.65
C PRO A 32 -3.18 -1.06 2.64
N GLU A 33 -2.58 -0.76 1.48
CA GLU A 33 -1.30 -0.06 1.39
C GLU A 33 -1.41 1.38 1.89
N GLU A 34 -2.52 2.07 1.60
CA GLU A 34 -2.81 3.43 2.09
C GLU A 34 -2.92 3.46 3.63
N VAL A 35 -3.59 2.47 4.22
CA VAL A 35 -3.70 2.34 5.68
C VAL A 35 -2.33 2.07 6.29
N GLY A 36 -1.54 1.18 5.69
CA GLY A 36 -0.16 0.91 6.12
C GLY A 36 0.71 2.16 6.07
N PHE A 37 0.60 2.98 5.02
CA PHE A 37 1.32 4.24 4.89
C PHE A 37 0.90 5.27 5.96
N MET A 38 -0.39 5.39 6.24
CA MET A 38 -0.88 6.27 7.31
C MET A 38 -0.38 5.81 8.68
N LEU A 39 -0.46 4.51 8.98
CA LEU A 39 0.01 3.94 10.24
C LEU A 39 1.51 4.17 10.43
N ARG A 40 2.31 4.11 9.36
CA ARG A 40 3.74 4.46 9.39
C ARG A 40 4.00 5.90 9.80
N ASN A 41 3.06 6.83 9.63
CA ASN A 41 3.24 8.22 10.08
C ASN A 41 2.77 8.44 11.53
N ILE A 42 1.85 7.61 12.01
CA ILE A 42 1.26 7.73 13.35
C ILE A 42 2.08 6.96 14.40
N ILE A 43 2.56 5.77 14.05
CA ILE A 43 3.28 4.88 14.96
C ILE A 43 4.68 5.42 15.20
N THR A 44 4.96 5.82 16.44
CA THR A 44 6.26 6.35 16.89
C THR A 44 7.35 5.28 16.77
N LYS A 45 8.58 5.68 16.47
CA LYS A 45 9.70 4.73 16.21
C LYS A 45 9.97 3.76 17.38
N ASP A 46 9.63 4.17 18.60
CA ASP A 46 9.89 3.42 19.83
C ASP A 46 8.97 2.19 19.99
N ILE A 47 7.82 2.18 19.31
CA ILE A 47 6.85 1.08 19.34
C ILE A 47 6.83 0.24 18.05
N ARG A 48 7.65 0.60 17.05
CA ARG A 48 7.78 -0.19 15.81
C ARG A 48 8.56 -1.46 16.07
N HIS A 49 8.12 -2.55 15.45
CA HIS A 49 8.89 -3.80 15.42
C HIS A 49 10.20 -3.59 14.65
N ASP A 50 11.25 -4.32 15.03
CA ASP A 50 12.59 -4.13 14.45
C ASP A 50 12.66 -4.40 12.94
N ASP A 51 11.74 -5.18 12.39
CA ASP A 51 11.64 -5.41 10.94
C ASP A 51 11.02 -4.23 10.19
N GLU A 52 10.19 -3.41 10.83
CA GLU A 52 9.63 -2.19 10.25
C GLU A 52 10.65 -1.04 10.24
N LYS A 53 11.62 -1.05 11.19
CA LYS A 53 12.69 -0.04 11.27
C LYS A 53 13.67 -0.13 10.10
N LYS A 54 13.86 -1.32 9.51
CA LYS A 54 14.79 -1.56 8.40
C LYS A 54 14.33 -0.92 7.07
N ASP A 55 13.02 -0.79 6.87
CA ASP A 55 12.43 -0.30 5.61
C ASP A 55 12.56 1.23 5.44
N ASP A 56 12.76 1.99 6.53
CA ASP A 56 12.96 3.45 6.51
C ASP A 56 14.23 3.85 5.71
N SER A 57 15.22 2.96 5.62
CA SER A 57 16.45 3.16 4.83
C SER A 57 16.24 3.09 3.31
N ARG A 58 15.17 2.43 2.84
CA ARG A 58 14.84 2.33 1.41
C ARG A 58 14.05 3.53 0.91
N ILE A 59 13.17 4.10 1.73
CA ILE A 59 12.34 5.26 1.37
C ILE A 59 13.14 6.58 1.39
N GLY A 60 14.29 6.61 2.07
CA GLY A 60 15.25 7.72 1.96
C GLY A 60 15.73 7.97 0.53
N TYR A 61 15.86 6.91 -0.29
CA TYR A 61 16.26 7.04 -1.71
C TYR A 61 15.14 7.60 -2.59
N ASP A 62 13.90 7.15 -2.40
CA ASP A 62 12.76 7.58 -3.23
C ASP A 62 12.33 9.03 -2.96
N ARG A 63 12.52 9.55 -1.74
CA ARG A 63 12.23 10.96 -1.42
C ARG A 63 13.28 11.95 -1.95
N VAL A 64 14.50 11.50 -2.24
CA VAL A 64 15.56 12.35 -2.79
C VAL A 64 15.37 12.53 -4.30
N ASN A 65 14.97 11.49 -5.04
CA ASN A 65 14.81 11.56 -6.50
C ASN A 65 13.50 12.20 -7.00
N LYS A 66 12.50 12.42 -6.14
CA LYS A 66 11.21 13.02 -6.56
C LYS A 66 11.16 14.54 -6.46
N LYS A 67 12.26 15.20 -6.08
CA LYS A 67 12.40 16.66 -6.08
C LYS A 67 13.08 17.23 -7.34
N ASP A 68 13.66 16.37 -8.18
CA ASP A 68 14.39 16.75 -9.39
C ASP A 68 13.68 16.32 -10.69
N LEU A 69 12.35 16.11 -10.64
CA LEU A 69 11.46 15.92 -11.80
C LEU A 69 10.27 16.88 -11.74
#